data_AF-A0A933T5K7-F1
#
_entry.id   AF-A0A933T5K7-F1
#
_cell.length_a   1.000
_cell.length_b   1.000
_cell.length_c   1.000
_cell.angle_alpha   90.00
_cell.angle_beta   90.00
_cell.angle_gamma   90.00
#
_symmetry.space_group_name_H-M   'P 1'
#
loop_
_entity.id
_entity.type
_entity.pdbx_description
1 polymer ?
#
loop_
_entity_poly.entity_id
_entity_poly.type
_entity_poly.pdbx_seq_one_letter_code
_entity_poly.pdbx_strand_id
1 'polypeptide(L)' 'MQKTLSADLTRVSKDRVKFEITKNNYEAFCNAVGLYRKEFLEALKRSEADHKAGRITKRKSLIEIT' A
#
# COMPACT_ATOMS: atom_id res chain seq x y z
N MET A 1 18.23 -5.50 14.91
CA MET A 1 18.66 -4.25 14.24
C MET A 1 17.55 -3.77 13.35
N GLN A 2 17.03 -2.56 13.58
CA GLN A 2 16.03 -1.94 12.71
C GLN A 2 16.76 -1.52 11.42
N LYS A 3 16.51 -2.23 10.30
CA LYS A 3 17.05 -1.83 8.99
C LYS A 3 16.29 -0.61 8.51
N THR A 4 16.93 0.56 8.54
CA THR A 4 16.38 1.76 7.94
C THR A 4 16.42 1.62 6.42
N LEU A 5 15.25 1.66 5.78
CA LEU A 5 15.14 1.69 4.32
C LEU A 5 15.32 3.14 3.87
N SER A 6 16.21 3.37 2.90
CA SER A 6 16.44 4.69 2.31
C SER A 6 15.60 4.88 1.05
N ALA A 7 15.05 6.08 0.90
CA ALA A 7 14.38 6.56 -0.31
C ALA A 7 14.64 8.06 -0.43
N ASP A 8 14.85 8.53 -1.66
CA ASP A 8 15.00 9.95 -1.96
C ASP A 8 13.63 10.57 -2.18
N LEU A 9 13.33 11.66 -1.48
CA LEU A 9 12.05 12.35 -1.58
C LEU A 9 12.23 13.68 -2.31
N THR A 10 11.60 13.81 -3.47
CA THR A 10 11.61 15.03 -4.26
C THR A 10 10.20 15.61 -4.29
N ARG A 11 10.06 16.89 -3.91
CA ARG A 11 8.79 17.61 -4.02
C ARG A 11 8.55 17.96 -5.49
N VAL A 12 7.38 17.57 -6.01
CA VAL A 12 6.99 17.84 -7.41
C VAL A 12 6.06 19.04 -7.49
N SER A 13 5.14 19.19 -6.54
CA SER A 13 4.28 20.38 -6.43
C SER A 13 3.82 20.58 -4.98
N LYS A 14 2.92 21.54 -4.74
CA LYS A 14 2.36 21.80 -3.40
C LYS A 14 1.81 20.52 -2.75
N ASP A 15 1.11 19.70 -3.55
CA ASP A 15 0.36 18.53 -3.11
C ASP A 15 0.88 17.20 -3.70
N ARG A 16 2.06 17.22 -4.34
CA ARG A 16 2.66 16.02 -4.96
C ARG A 16 4.11 15.85 -4.58
N VAL A 17 4.46 14.64 -4.19
CA VAL A 17 5.84 14.20 -3.94
C VAL A 17 6.15 12.98 -4.80
N LYS A 18 7.39 12.88 -5.25
CA LYS A 18 7.97 11.70 -5.88
C LYS A 18 8.96 11.11 -4.90
N PHE A 19 8.86 9.82 -4.63
CA PHE A 19 9.89 9.10 -3.90
C PHE A 19 10.59 8.14 -4.86
N GLU A 20 11.91 8.15 -4.84
CA GLU A 20 12.75 7.18 -5.55
C GLU A 20 13.34 6.22 -4.53
N ILE A 21 13.16 4.93 -4.78
CA ILE A 21 13.62 3.87 -3.90
C ILE A 21 14.27 2.79 -4.76
N THR A 22 15.38 2.24 -4.29
CA THR A 22 16.02 1.12 -5.01
C THR A 22 15.08 -0.08 -5.00
N LYS A 23 15.16 -0.91 -6.04
CA LYS A 23 14.36 -2.14 -6.14
C LYS A 23 14.50 -3.01 -4.88
N ASN A 24 15.71 -3.17 -4.36
CA ASN A 24 15.98 -3.98 -3.17
C ASN A 24 15.30 -3.40 -1.91
N ASN A 25 15.34 -2.08 -1.72
CA ASN A 25 14.66 -1.45 -0.59
C ASN A 25 13.13 -1.51 -0.75
N TYR A 26 12.62 -1.43 -1.97
CA TYR A 26 11.20 -1.59 -2.25
C TYR A 26 10.71 -3.01 -1.94
N GLU A 27 11.44 -4.03 -2.38
CA GLU A 27 11.10 -5.43 -2.06
C GLU A 27 11.21 -5.71 -0.55
N ALA A 28 12.22 -5.15 0.12
CA ALA A 28 12.34 -5.24 1.57
C ALA A 28 11.18 -4.55 2.31
N PHE A 29 10.76 -3.37 1.83
CA PHE A 29 9.57 -2.68 2.33
C PHE A 29 8.33 -3.56 2.19
N CYS A 30 8.04 -4.02 0.97
CA CYS A 30 6.87 -4.85 0.67
C CYS A 30 6.84 -6.15 1.48
N ASN A 31 8.00 -6.78 1.70
CA ASN A 31 8.13 -7.92 2.61
C ASN A 31 7.82 -7.55 4.06
N ALA A 32 8.39 -6.45 4.56
CA ALA A 32 8.23 -6.00 5.94
C ALA A 32 6.76 -5.63 6.26
N VAL A 33 6.09 -4.92 5.36
CA VAL A 33 4.66 -4.58 5.50
C VAL A 33 3.72 -5.74 5.16
N GLY A 34 4.27 -6.88 4.73
CA GLY A 34 3.53 -8.11 4.52
C GLY A 34 2.73 -8.17 3.21
N LEU A 35 3.06 -7.34 2.22
CA LEU A 35 2.37 -7.30 0.92
C LEU A 35 2.55 -8.59 0.10
N TYR A 36 3.56 -9.40 0.41
CA TYR A 36 3.77 -10.71 -0.21
C TYR A 36 3.27 -11.89 0.64
N ARG A 37 2.67 -11.63 1.81
CA ARG A 37 2.11 -12.71 2.63
C ARG A 37 0.98 -13.40 1.86
N LYS A 38 0.99 -14.72 1.86
CA LYS A 38 0.02 -15.53 1.10
C LYS A 38 -1.41 -15.16 1.47
N GLU A 39 -1.66 -14.96 2.76
CA GLU A 39 -2.96 -14.60 3.32
C GLU A 39 -3.43 -13.23 2.80
N PHE A 40 -2.51 -12.28 2.68
CA PHE A 40 -2.81 -10.95 2.14
C PHE A 40 -3.12 -11.01 0.64
N LEU A 41 -2.35 -11.78 -0.13
CA LEU A 41 -2.61 -11.99 -1.56
C LEU A 41 -3.93 -12.71 -1.81
N GLU A 42 -4.29 -13.69 -0.96
CA GLU A 42 -5.60 -14.35 -1.00
C GLU A 42 -6.74 -13.39 -0.65
N ALA A 43 -6.55 -12.53 0.35
CA ALA A 43 -7.52 -11.49 0.69
C ALA A 43 -7.75 -10.50 -0.45
N LEU A 44 -6.67 -10.08 -1.14
CA LEU A 44 -6.77 -9.24 -2.34
C LEU A 44 -7.57 -9.92 -3.46
N LYS A 45 -7.30 -11.19 -3.76
CA LYS A 45 -8.05 -11.95 -4.77
C LYS A 45 -9.54 -12.04 -4.43
N ARG A 46 -9.87 -12.31 -3.16
CA ARG A 46 -11.27 -12.33 -2.69
C ARG A 46 -11.92 -10.95 -2.84
N SER A 47 -11.22 -9.90 -2.42
CA SER A 47 -11.71 -8.52 -2.56
C SER A 47 -11.95 -8.14 -4.02
N GLU A 48 -11.09 -8.55 -4.95
CA GLU A 48 -11.27 -8.30 -6.38
C GLU A 48 -12.50 -9.05 -6.93
N ALA A 49 -12.68 -10.32 -6.54
CA ALA A 49 -13.84 -11.12 -6.92
C ALA A 49 -15.15 -10.52 -6.38
N ASP A 50 -15.16 -10.07 -5.13
CA ASP A 50 -16.30 -9.42 -4.50
C ASP A 50 -16.61 -8.07 -5.19
N HIS A 51 -15.59 -7.28 -5.53
CA HIS A 51 -15.75 -6.04 -6.28
C HIS A 51 -16.36 -6.28 -7.67
N LYS A 52 -15.85 -7.25 -8.43
CA LYS A 52 -16.41 -7.64 -9.74
C LYS A 52 -17.86 -8.12 -9.64
N ALA A 53 -18.20 -8.82 -8.56
CA ALA A 53 -19.55 -9.28 -8.28
C ALA A 53 -20.47 -8.19 -7.68
N GLY A 54 -20.00 -6.95 -7.50
CA GLY A 54 -20.77 -5.87 -6.90
C GLY A 54 -21.01 -6.02 -5.39
N ARG A 55 -20.36 -6.99 -4.73
CA ARG A 55 -20.46 -7.25 -3.28
C ARG A 55 -19.56 -6.30 -2.49
N ILE A 56 -19.80 -5.00 -2.64
CA ILE A 56 -18.98 -3.93 -2.06
C ILE A 56 -19.73 -3.32 -0.88
N THR A 57 -19.07 -3.21 0.27
CA THR A 57 -19.56 -2.42 1.40
C THR A 57 -18.90 -1.05 1.38
N LYS A 58 -19.68 0.02 1.13
CA LYS A 58 -19.17 1.39 1.28
C LYS A 58 -19.07 1.71 2.77
N ARG A 59 -17.87 2.04 3.24
CA ARG A 59 -17.65 2.58 4.59
C ARG A 59 -17.17 4.00 4.47
N LYS A 60 -17.73 4.88 5.32
CA LYS A 60 -17.23 6.24 5.46
C LYS A 60 -15.81 6.18 6.02
N SER A 61 -14.91 6.93 5.42
CA SER A 61 -13.57 7.15 5.94
C SER A 61 -13.63 7.87 7.28
N LEU A 62 -12.55 7.77 8.07
CA LEU A 62 -12.47 8.44 9.37
C LEU A 62 -12.73 9.96 9.24
N ILE A 63 -12.20 10.56 8.17
CA ILE A 63 -12.37 11.97 7.83
C ILE A 63 -13.84 12.32 7.53
N GLU A 64 -14.60 11.39 6.95
CA GLU A 64 -16.03 11.61 6.64
C GLU A 64 -16.95 11.40 7.85
N ILE A 65 -16.43 10.92 8.99
CA ILE A 65 -17.20 10.70 10.22
C ILE A 65 -16.73 11.58 11.40
N THR A 66 -15.72 12.42 11.20
CA THR A 66 -15.27 13.48 12.13
C THR A 66 -15.56 14.83 11.54
#